data_AF-A0A4Q3JJ96-F1
#
_entry.id   AF-A0A4Q3JJ96-F1
#
_cell.length_a   1.000
_cell.length_b   1.000
_cell.length_c   1.000
_cell.angle_alpha   90.00
_cell.angle_beta   90.00
_cell.angle_gamma   90.00
#
_symmetry.space_group_name_H-M   'P 1'
#
loop_
_entity.id
_entity.type
_entity.pdbx_description
1 polymer ?
#
loop_
_entity_poly.entity_id
_entity_poly.type
_entity_poly.pdbx_seq_one_letter_code
_entity_poly.pdbx_strand_id
1 'polypeptide(L)'
;MKTAVVLALIGGSLLGGVACDGKALEQRAKKINAATLGPGNLPPEEAARVLARVGDRTITLGDYAAALERMNDFDRMRYQAPDKRRELLNEMIDFELLALEARRQGLDKSPELIAAQRRLKAALDPAGLLNPGKIFWPESHRGC
;
A
#
# COMPACT_ATOMS: atom_id res chain seq x y z
N MET A 1 -16.04 61.39 -38.72
CA MET A 1 -17.48 61.10 -38.48
C MET A 1 -17.51 60.02 -37.38
N LYS A 2 -17.55 60.37 -36.09
CA LYS A 2 -18.76 60.62 -35.25
C LYS A 2 -19.74 59.45 -35.42
N THR A 3 -20.05 58.56 -34.47
CA THR A 3 -20.29 58.63 -33.00
C THR A 3 -20.25 57.17 -32.45
N ALA A 4 -19.57 56.76 -31.38
CA ALA A 4 -19.68 57.10 -29.95
C ALA A 4 -21.06 56.79 -29.32
N VAL A 5 -21.15 55.68 -28.58
CA VAL A 5 -21.93 55.58 -27.33
C VAL A 5 -21.03 54.93 -26.29
N VAL A 6 -20.86 55.63 -25.18
CA VAL A 6 -20.01 55.35 -24.04
C VAL A 6 -20.88 55.50 -22.78
N LEU A 7 -20.45 54.83 -21.71
CA LEU A 7 -20.88 54.89 -20.29
C LEU A 7 -22.11 54.00 -19.96
N ALA A 8 -22.03 53.11 -18.96
CA ALA A 8 -21.62 53.45 -17.60
C ALA A 8 -20.58 52.51 -16.95
N LEU A 9 -19.59 53.16 -16.32
CA LEU A 9 -18.79 52.71 -15.17
C LEU A 9 -19.73 52.41 -13.99
N ILE A 10 -19.45 51.53 -13.01
CA ILE A 10 -18.52 51.59 -11.86
C ILE A 10 -18.75 50.21 -11.17
N GLY A 11 -17.83 49.42 -10.63
CA GLY A 11 -16.43 49.51 -10.24
C GLY A 11 -16.04 48.22 -9.50
N GLY A 12 -14.82 48.13 -8.97
CA GLY A 12 -14.49 47.17 -7.90
C GLY A 12 -13.40 46.13 -8.19
N SER A 13 -12.16 46.55 -7.94
CA SER A 13 -11.06 45.79 -7.32
C SER A 13 -10.48 44.52 -7.93
N LEU A 14 -9.19 44.64 -8.26
CA LEU A 14 -8.12 43.64 -8.14
C LEU A 14 -8.29 42.73 -6.92
N LEU A 15 -8.24 41.41 -7.14
CA LEU A 15 -7.56 40.39 -6.32
C LEU A 15 -7.75 39.03 -7.01
N GLY A 16 -6.71 38.56 -7.68
CA GLY A 16 -6.65 37.21 -8.25
C GLY A 16 -6.67 36.18 -7.12
N GLY A 17 -7.85 35.59 -6.88
CA GLY A 17 -8.02 34.44 -6.00
C GLY A 17 -7.83 33.15 -6.79
N VAL A 18 -6.87 32.34 -6.39
CA VAL A 18 -6.75 30.94 -6.77
C VAL A 18 -8.04 30.24 -6.36
N ALA A 19 -8.91 29.96 -7.33
CA ALA A 19 -10.09 29.15 -7.11
C ALA A 19 -9.64 27.69 -6.92
N CYS A 20 -9.54 27.26 -5.66
CA CYS A 20 -9.54 25.84 -5.34
C CYS A 20 -10.94 25.29 -5.63
N ASP A 21 -11.09 24.54 -6.73
CA ASP A 21 -12.33 23.85 -7.08
C ASP A 21 -12.68 22.76 -6.05
N GLY A 22 -13.33 23.15 -4.96
CA GLY A 22 -13.76 22.26 -3.88
C GLY A 22 -14.69 21.14 -4.32
N LYS A 23 -15.46 21.36 -5.41
CA LYS A 23 -16.40 20.35 -5.94
C LYS A 23 -15.71 19.15 -6.56
N ALA A 24 -14.52 19.33 -7.14
CA ALA A 24 -13.73 18.23 -7.70
C ALA A 24 -13.14 17.34 -6.59
N LEU A 25 -12.72 17.94 -5.47
CA LEU A 25 -12.21 17.22 -4.31
C LEU A 25 -13.33 16.45 -3.58
N GLU A 26 -14.51 17.04 -3.45
CA GLU A 26 -15.67 16.40 -2.84
C GLU A 26 -16.16 15.19 -3.66
N GLN A 27 -16.15 15.29 -4.99
CA GLN A 27 -16.47 14.17 -5.88
C GLN A 27 -15.43 13.05 -5.83
N ARG A 28 -14.13 13.38 -5.75
CA ARG A 28 -13.06 12.39 -5.55
C ARG A 28 -13.20 11.69 -4.20
N ALA A 29 -13.43 12.42 -3.12
CA ALA A 29 -13.65 11.86 -1.78
C ALA A 29 -14.87 10.92 -1.73
N LYS A 30 -15.98 11.30 -2.39
CA LYS A 30 -17.18 10.45 -2.47
C LYS A 30 -16.95 9.17 -3.27
N LYS A 31 -16.13 9.23 -4.33
CA LYS A 31 -15.75 8.05 -5.14
C LYS A 31 -14.81 7.11 -4.36
N ILE A 32 -13.89 7.67 -3.57
CA ILE A 32 -12.98 6.91 -2.69
C ILE A 32 -13.76 6.18 -1.59
N ASN A 33 -14.73 6.83 -0.95
CA ASN A 33 -15.55 6.20 0.10
C ASN A 33 -16.48 5.09 -0.42
N ALA A 34 -16.80 5.09 -1.73
CA ALA A 34 -17.59 4.05 -2.38
C ALA A 34 -16.73 2.88 -2.88
N ALA A 35 -15.41 3.06 -3.01
CA ALA A 35 -14.46 2.03 -3.38
C ALA A 35 -13.82 1.44 -2.12
N THR A 36 -13.85 0.12 -1.96
CA THR A 36 -12.99 -0.53 -0.97
C THR A 36 -11.54 -0.14 -1.27
N LEU A 37 -10.88 0.52 -0.31
CA LEU A 37 -9.51 1.00 -0.46
C LEU A 37 -8.56 -0.18 -0.70
N GLY A 38 -7.65 -0.02 -1.65
CA GLY A 38 -6.64 -1.01 -1.97
C GLY A 38 -5.51 -1.05 -0.93
N PRO A 39 -4.46 -1.87 -1.17
CA PRO A 39 -3.27 -1.91 -0.31
C PRO A 39 -2.70 -0.49 -0.10
N GLY A 40 -2.37 -0.17 1.15
CA GLY A 40 -1.84 1.15 1.51
C GLY A 40 -2.89 2.27 1.54
N ASN A 41 -4.18 1.93 1.66
CA ASN A 41 -5.28 2.89 1.78
C ASN A 41 -5.42 3.83 0.55
N LEU A 42 -5.04 3.33 -0.63
CA LEU A 42 -5.07 4.08 -1.89
C LEU A 42 -6.26 3.66 -2.78
N PRO A 43 -6.72 4.55 -3.68
CA PRO A 43 -7.66 4.17 -4.74
C PRO A 43 -7.10 2.98 -5.55
N PRO A 44 -7.92 2.01 -5.97
CA PRO A 44 -7.44 0.82 -6.67
C PRO A 44 -6.59 1.12 -7.91
N GLU A 45 -6.96 2.16 -8.67
CA GLU A 45 -6.21 2.59 -9.86
C GLU A 45 -4.80 3.11 -9.53
N GLU A 46 -4.62 3.80 -8.41
CA GLU A 46 -3.33 4.32 -7.97
C GLU A 46 -2.50 3.21 -7.33
N ALA A 47 -3.13 2.35 -6.52
CA ALA A 47 -2.49 1.22 -5.87
C ALA A 47 -1.86 0.25 -6.89
N ALA A 48 -2.50 0.06 -8.05
CA ALA A 48 -2.02 -0.84 -9.10
C ALA A 48 -0.81 -0.30 -9.90
N ARG A 49 -0.40 0.96 -9.69
CA ARG A 49 0.74 1.54 -10.42
C ARG A 49 2.02 0.78 -10.09
N VAL A 50 2.68 0.26 -11.13
CA VAL A 50 3.92 -0.51 -10.98
C VAL A 50 5.09 0.42 -10.69
N LEU A 51 5.88 0.09 -9.66
CA LEU A 51 7.13 0.77 -9.32
C LEU A 51 8.36 -0.04 -9.76
N ALA A 52 8.33 -1.36 -9.59
CA ALA A 52 9.42 -2.25 -9.98
C ALA A 52 8.92 -3.67 -10.31
N ARG A 53 9.75 -4.45 -11.02
CA ARG A 53 9.51 -5.88 -11.31
C ARG A 53 10.77 -6.68 -11.01
N VAL A 54 10.63 -7.79 -10.29
CA VAL A 54 11.71 -8.70 -9.89
C VAL A 54 11.27 -10.12 -10.22
N GLY A 55 11.80 -10.66 -11.32
CA GLY A 55 11.30 -11.92 -11.88
C GLY A 55 9.79 -11.86 -12.12
N ASP A 56 9.05 -12.78 -11.50
CA ASP A 56 7.59 -12.85 -11.59
C ASP A 56 6.86 -11.93 -10.60
N ARG A 57 7.55 -11.37 -9.60
CA ARG A 57 6.95 -10.47 -8.61
C ARG A 57 6.96 -9.03 -9.10
N THR A 58 5.82 -8.37 -9.01
CA THR A 58 5.67 -6.94 -9.33
C THR A 58 5.44 -6.16 -8.04
N ILE A 59 6.26 -5.15 -7.80
CA ILE A 59 6.12 -4.22 -6.68
C ILE A 59 5.30 -3.02 -7.15
N THR A 60 4.18 -2.80 -6.49
CA THR A 60 3.23 -1.73 -6.82
C THR A 60 3.30 -0.56 -5.84
N LEU A 61 2.67 0.57 -6.19
CA LEU A 61 2.50 1.70 -5.29
C LEU A 61 1.70 1.31 -4.05
N GLY A 62 0.69 0.45 -4.21
CA GLY A 62 -0.08 -0.08 -3.10
C GLY A 62 0.77 -0.91 -2.14
N ASP A 63 1.69 -1.75 -2.66
CA ASP A 63 2.63 -2.51 -1.83
C ASP A 63 3.57 -1.58 -1.05
N TYR A 64 4.08 -0.54 -1.70
CA TYR A 64 4.96 0.47 -1.11
C TYR A 64 4.23 1.27 -0.01
N ALA A 65 3.01 1.73 -0.28
CA ALA A 65 2.19 2.44 0.71
C ALA A 65 1.83 1.53 1.89
N ALA A 66 1.48 0.26 1.62
CA ALA A 66 1.22 -0.73 2.67
C ALA A 66 2.46 -1.01 3.53
N ALA A 67 3.67 -0.96 2.94
CA ALA A 67 4.91 -1.08 3.69
C ALA A 67 5.10 0.08 4.68
N LEU A 68 4.83 1.31 4.25
CA LEU A 68 4.85 2.48 5.12
C LEU A 68 3.79 2.42 6.23
N GLU A 69 2.56 1.96 5.93
CA GLU A 69 1.49 1.86 6.93
C GLU A 69 1.77 0.82 8.03
N ARG A 70 2.59 -0.20 7.75
CA ARG A 70 3.03 -1.16 8.78
C ARG A 70 4.09 -0.58 9.72
N MET A 71 4.75 0.51 9.33
CA MET A 71 5.75 1.17 10.15
C MET A 71 5.08 2.08 11.19
N ASN A 72 5.69 2.22 12.37
CA ASN A 72 5.24 3.21 13.33
C ASN A 72 5.52 4.64 12.82
N ASP A 73 4.92 5.63 13.49
CA ASP A 73 5.02 7.04 13.08
C ASP A 73 6.48 7.55 13.00
N PHE A 74 7.32 7.16 13.95
CA PHE A 74 8.72 7.59 14.00
C PHE A 74 9.55 6.99 12.86
N ASP A 75 9.28 5.75 12.48
CA ASP A 75 9.94 5.08 11.36
C ASP A 75 9.55 5.72 10.03
N ARG A 76 8.27 6.09 9.87
CA ARG A 76 7.80 6.80 8.67
C ARG A 76 8.46 8.15 8.47
N MET A 77 8.83 8.85 9.55
CA MET A 77 9.53 10.16 9.46
C MET A 77 10.87 10.06 8.72
N ARG A 78 11.50 8.90 8.67
CA ARG A 78 12.77 8.69 7.98
C ARG A 78 12.62 8.76 6.45
N TYR A 79 11.42 8.53 5.92
CA TYR A 79 11.14 8.41 4.49
C TYR A 79 10.42 9.64 3.90
N GLN A 80 10.66 10.83 4.46
CA GLN A 80 10.07 12.07 3.95
C GLN A 80 10.78 12.59 2.69
N ALA A 81 12.11 12.42 2.63
CA ALA A 81 12.91 12.85 1.50
C ALA A 81 12.77 11.88 0.30
N PRO A 82 12.77 12.38 -0.96
CA PRO A 82 12.71 11.52 -2.15
C PRO A 82 13.83 10.47 -2.22
N ASP A 83 15.04 10.81 -1.78
CA ASP A 83 16.17 9.86 -1.72
C ASP A 83 15.89 8.70 -0.77
N LYS A 84 15.33 8.99 0.40
CA LYS A 84 14.98 7.97 1.38
C LYS A 84 13.84 7.06 0.90
N ARG A 85 12.89 7.61 0.14
CA ARG A 85 11.84 6.80 -0.50
C ARG A 85 12.40 5.87 -1.56
N ARG A 86 13.39 6.33 -2.33
CA ARG A 86 14.12 5.47 -3.28
C ARG A 86 14.89 4.38 -2.57
N GLU A 87 15.56 4.70 -1.46
CA GLU A 87 16.27 3.73 -0.63
C GLU A 87 15.35 2.63 -0.13
N LEU A 88 14.17 2.97 0.41
CA LEU A 88 13.16 1.98 0.81
C LEU A 88 12.71 1.10 -0.35
N LEU A 89 12.46 1.69 -1.52
CA LEU A 89 12.07 0.92 -2.71
C LEU A 89 13.19 -0.05 -3.14
N ASN A 90 14.44 0.38 -3.07
CA ASN A 90 15.59 -0.48 -3.37
C ASN A 90 15.71 -1.63 -2.36
N GLU A 91 15.55 -1.36 -1.06
CA GLU A 91 15.54 -2.42 -0.04
C GLU A 91 14.44 -3.45 -0.30
N MET A 92 13.24 -3.00 -0.71
CA MET A 92 12.15 -3.90 -1.10
C MET A 92 12.52 -4.75 -2.32
N ILE A 93 13.18 -4.18 -3.32
CA ILE A 93 13.66 -4.89 -4.51
C ILE A 93 14.72 -5.92 -4.13
N ASP A 94 15.69 -5.54 -3.31
CA ASP A 94 16.79 -6.40 -2.86
C ASP A 94 16.26 -7.60 -2.07
N PHE A 95 15.24 -7.38 -1.21
CA PHE A 95 14.60 -8.48 -0.48
C PHE A 95 13.92 -9.48 -1.43
N GLU A 96 13.20 -9.00 -2.45
CA GLU A 96 12.58 -9.88 -3.45
C GLU A 96 13.63 -10.62 -4.30
N LEU A 97 14.76 -9.97 -4.59
CA LEU A 97 15.87 -10.60 -5.30
C LEU A 97 16.50 -11.74 -4.47
N LEU A 98 16.70 -11.52 -3.18
CA LEU A 98 17.17 -12.55 -2.24
C LEU A 98 16.16 -13.71 -2.13
N ALA A 99 14.86 -13.39 -2.07
CA ALA A 99 13.81 -14.41 -2.03
C ALA A 99 13.77 -15.24 -3.32
N LEU A 100 13.93 -14.60 -4.48
CA LEU A 100 14.02 -15.27 -5.78
C LEU A 100 15.22 -16.22 -5.83
N GLU A 101 16.38 -15.76 -5.37
CA GLU A 101 17.60 -16.57 -5.33
C GLU A 101 17.47 -17.75 -4.36
N ALA A 102 16.86 -17.54 -3.18
CA ALA A 102 16.59 -18.60 -2.23
C ALA A 102 15.71 -19.72 -2.84
N ARG A 103 14.68 -19.36 -3.62
CA ARG A 103 13.84 -20.33 -4.35
C ARG A 103 14.62 -21.05 -5.44
N ARG A 104 15.46 -20.32 -6.19
CA ARG A 104 16.32 -20.90 -7.23
C ARG A 104 17.27 -21.95 -6.67
N GLN A 105 17.79 -21.72 -5.47
CA GLN A 105 18.67 -22.65 -4.75
C GLN A 105 17.89 -23.72 -3.95
N GLY A 106 16.55 -23.67 -3.91
CA GLY A 106 15.73 -24.59 -3.12
C GLY A 106 15.84 -24.42 -1.61
N LEU A 107 16.37 -23.28 -1.15
CA LEU A 107 16.54 -22.96 0.28
C LEU A 107 15.19 -22.75 0.98
N ASP A 108 14.17 -22.31 0.23
CA ASP A 108 12.78 -22.18 0.66
C ASP A 108 12.14 -23.52 1.08
N LYS A 109 12.75 -24.64 0.67
CA LYS A 109 12.31 -26.02 0.98
C LYS A 109 13.38 -26.83 1.70
N SER A 110 14.43 -26.19 2.17
CA SER A 110 15.53 -26.88 2.83
C SER A 110 15.04 -27.60 4.10
N PRO A 111 15.61 -28.78 4.42
CA PRO A 111 15.24 -29.52 5.63
C PRO A 111 15.53 -28.71 6.90
N GLU A 112 16.56 -27.87 6.87
CA GLU A 112 16.92 -26.97 7.97
C GLU A 112 15.82 -25.91 8.21
N LEU A 113 15.35 -25.23 7.16
CA LEU A 113 14.27 -24.25 7.27
C LEU A 113 12.98 -24.89 7.79
N ILE A 114 12.62 -26.06 7.27
CA ILE A 114 11.43 -26.81 7.72
C ILE A 114 11.57 -27.17 9.21
N ALA A 115 12.76 -27.62 9.64
CA ALA A 115 13.02 -27.91 11.04
C ALA A 115 12.92 -26.65 11.92
N ALA A 116 13.46 -25.52 11.47
CA ALA A 116 13.36 -24.23 12.17
C ALA A 116 11.90 -23.76 12.30
N GLN A 117 11.11 -23.84 11.22
CA GLN A 117 9.68 -23.52 11.23
C GLN A 117 8.90 -24.40 12.22
N ARG A 118 9.19 -25.71 12.26
CA ARG A 118 8.56 -26.63 13.23
C ARG A 118 8.90 -26.26 14.67
N ARG A 119 10.16 -25.92 14.96
CA ARG A 119 10.59 -25.48 16.30
C ARG A 119 9.88 -24.19 16.71
N LEU A 120 9.81 -23.21 15.80
CA LEU A 120 9.10 -21.95 16.05
C LEU A 120 7.61 -22.20 16.32
N LYS A 121 6.96 -23.05 15.51
CA LYS A 121 5.56 -23.43 15.70
C LYS A 121 5.34 -24.08 17.07
N ALA A 122 6.22 -25.00 17.47
CA ALA A 122 6.13 -25.66 18.77
C ALA A 122 6.32 -24.69 19.95
N ALA A 123 7.19 -23.68 19.80
CA ALA A 123 7.44 -22.68 20.83
C ALA A 123 6.29 -21.66 20.96
N LEU A 124 5.73 -21.21 19.84
CA LEU A 124 4.66 -20.20 19.82
C LEU A 124 3.27 -20.79 20.10
N ASP A 125 3.04 -22.04 19.70
CA ASP A 125 1.74 -22.70 19.79
C ASP A 125 1.88 -24.17 20.21
N PRO A 126 2.32 -24.42 21.46
CA PRO A 126 2.54 -25.79 21.95
C PRO A 126 1.24 -26.60 22.02
N ALA A 127 0.11 -25.94 22.24
CA ALA A 127 -1.21 -26.55 22.32
C ALA A 127 -1.91 -26.70 20.95
N GLY A 128 -1.32 -26.17 19.88
CA GLY A 128 -1.90 -26.24 18.53
C GLY A 128 -3.17 -25.40 18.34
N LEU A 129 -3.39 -24.40 19.21
CA LEU A 129 -4.53 -23.51 19.24
C LEU A 129 -4.58 -22.57 18.04
N LEU A 130 -3.43 -22.19 17.45
CA LEU A 130 -3.39 -21.30 16.27
C LEU A 130 -3.74 -22.03 14.97
N ASN A 131 -3.94 -23.35 15.00
CA ASN A 131 -4.43 -24.08 13.84
C ASN A 131 -5.93 -23.83 13.67
N PRO A 132 -6.39 -23.20 12.56
CA PRO A 132 -7.80 -22.85 12.38
C PRO A 132 -8.73 -24.07 12.46
N GLY A 133 -8.28 -25.26 12.03
CA GLY A 133 -9.04 -26.50 12.17
C GLY A 133 -9.30 -26.94 13.62
N LYS A 134 -8.56 -26.41 14.61
CA LYS A 134 -8.78 -26.67 16.04
C LYS A 134 -9.63 -25.59 16.72
N ILE A 135 -9.63 -24.37 16.19
CA ILE A 135 -10.43 -23.24 16.70
C ILE A 135 -11.90 -23.39 16.29
N PHE A 136 -12.16 -23.73 15.03
CA PHE A 136 -13.50 -23.63 14.46
C PHE A 136 -14.27 -24.96 14.41
N TRP A 137 -13.62 -26.10 14.70
CA TRP A 137 -14.25 -27.43 14.57
C TRP A 137 -13.66 -28.50 15.51
N PRO A 138 -13.91 -28.48 16.83
CA PRO A 138 -13.41 -29.52 17.72
C PRO A 138 -14.14 -30.87 17.62
N GLU A 139 -15.37 -30.94 17.08
CA GLU A 139 -16.25 -32.12 17.29
C GLU A 139 -17.04 -32.69 16.09
N SER A 140 -16.91 -32.18 14.85
CA SER A 140 -17.80 -32.58 13.74
C SER A 140 -17.32 -33.72 12.82
N HIS A 141 -16.19 -34.37 13.09
CA HIS A 141 -15.68 -35.47 12.23
C HIS A 141 -15.63 -36.85 12.90
N ARG A 142 -16.29 -37.05 14.05
CA ARG A 142 -16.69 -38.39 14.49
C ARG A 142 -18.10 -38.70 13.97
N GLY A 143 -18.21 -38.98 12.68
CA GLY A 143 -19.48 -39.35 12.07
C GLY A 143 -19.46 -39.25 10.56
N CYS A 144 -18.87 -40.25 9.91
CA CYS A 144 -19.32 -40.94 8.69
C CYS A 144 -18.27 -41.98 8.32
#